data_AF-A0AAN8QPP1-F1
#
_entry.id   AF-A0AAN8QPP1-F1
#
_cell.length_a   1.000
_cell.length_b   1.000
_cell.length_c   1.000
_cell.angle_alpha   90.00
_cell.angle_beta   90.00
_cell.angle_gamma   90.00
#
_symmetry.space_group_name_H-M   'P 1'
#
loop_
_entity.id
_entity.type
_entity.pdbx_description
1 polymer ?
#
loop_
_entity_poly.entity_id
_entity_poly.type
_entity_poly.pdbx_seq_one_letter_code
_entity_poly.pdbx_strand_id
1 'polypeptide(L)'
;MLIPVQVHRLDADTWKKVDVVYIDIADRSQVDTKDYKPEEDPSKFKSVKTGRGPLGSDWKKELPKKTDCPHMCAYKLVTVKFKWWGLQNKVENFIQKQEKRLFTNFHRQLFCWIDKWIELTMEDIRRMEDDTRKELDEMRVKDPVKGMVALED
;
A
#
# COMPACT_ATOMS: atom_id res chain seq x y z
N MET A 1 -5.20 -18.32 6.78
CA MET A 1 -4.03 -17.75 7.48
C MET A 1 -4.52 -17.32 8.85
N LEU A 2 -4.07 -17.98 9.92
CA LEU A 2 -4.35 -17.52 11.28
C LEU A 2 -3.54 -16.24 11.49
N ILE A 3 -4.22 -15.14 11.75
CA ILE A 3 -3.57 -13.85 12.02
C ILE A 3 -3.05 -13.91 13.45
N PRO A 4 -1.75 -13.71 13.70
CA PRO A 4 -1.29 -13.54 15.06
C PRO A 4 -1.98 -12.30 15.61
N VAL A 5 -2.89 -12.49 16.56
CA VAL A 5 -3.44 -11.37 17.32
C VAL A 5 -2.23 -10.64 17.93
N GLN A 6 -2.12 -9.34 17.69
CA GLN A 6 -1.19 -8.45 18.38
C GLN A 6 0.32 -8.64 18.06
N VAL A 7 0.69 -8.69 16.78
CA VAL A 7 2.12 -8.71 16.35
C VAL A 7 2.95 -7.52 16.89
N HIS A 8 2.30 -6.40 17.18
CA HIS A 8 2.91 -5.19 17.75
C HIS A 8 2.96 -5.17 19.28
N ARG A 9 2.45 -6.22 19.96
CA ARG A 9 2.52 -6.41 21.42
C ARG A 9 1.97 -5.24 22.25
N LEU A 10 0.91 -4.58 21.78
CA LEU A 10 0.21 -3.50 22.51
C LEU A 10 -0.44 -4.01 23.79
N ASP A 11 -0.60 -3.20 24.84
CA ASP A 11 -1.40 -3.63 25.99
C ASP A 11 -2.87 -3.87 25.59
N ALA A 12 -3.58 -4.65 26.42
CA ALA A 12 -4.94 -5.08 26.11
C ALA A 12 -5.94 -3.91 25.96
N ASP A 13 -5.75 -2.82 26.69
CA ASP A 13 -6.68 -1.68 26.67
C ASP A 13 -6.45 -0.77 25.48
N THR A 14 -5.20 -0.64 25.03
CA THR A 14 -4.89 -0.01 23.74
C THR A 14 -5.41 -0.86 22.59
N TRP A 15 -5.17 -2.19 22.60
CA TRP A 15 -5.58 -3.08 21.51
C TRP A 15 -7.09 -3.09 21.27
N LYS A 16 -7.91 -3.05 22.33
CA LYS A 16 -9.39 -2.96 22.21
C LYS A 16 -9.87 -1.75 21.41
N LYS A 17 -9.05 -0.71 21.26
CA LYS A 17 -9.35 0.53 20.53
C LYS A 17 -8.79 0.54 19.12
N VAL A 18 -8.09 -0.52 18.70
CA VAL A 18 -7.49 -0.61 17.37
C VAL A 18 -8.50 -1.21 16.40
N ASP A 19 -8.84 -0.45 15.35
CA ASP A 19 -9.61 -0.95 14.22
C ASP A 19 -8.69 -1.73 13.26
N VAL A 20 -9.04 -2.99 13.00
CA VAL A 20 -8.30 -3.84 12.05
C VAL A 20 -8.91 -3.68 10.66
N VAL A 21 -8.16 -3.06 9.75
CA VAL A 21 -8.56 -2.86 8.35
C VAL A 21 -7.73 -3.75 7.44
N TYR A 22 -8.41 -4.58 6.64
CA TYR A 22 -7.77 -5.37 5.58
C TYR A 22 -7.75 -4.58 4.27
N ILE A 23 -6.59 -4.56 3.63
CA ILE A 23 -6.42 -4.05 2.27
C ILE A 23 -6.29 -5.26 1.35
N ASP A 24 -7.20 -5.35 0.37
CA ASP A 24 -7.12 -6.35 -0.69
C ASP A 24 -6.72 -5.68 -2.00
N ILE A 25 -5.49 -5.91 -2.43
CA ILE A 25 -4.93 -5.26 -3.63
C ILE A 25 -5.63 -5.70 -4.93
N ALA A 26 -6.35 -6.82 -4.93
CA ALA A 26 -7.11 -7.29 -6.09
C ALA A 26 -8.57 -6.78 -6.11
N ASP A 27 -9.06 -6.23 -5.00
CA ASP A 27 -10.44 -5.78 -4.86
C ASP A 27 -10.63 -4.37 -5.45
N ARG A 28 -11.26 -4.31 -6.63
CA ARG A 28 -11.54 -3.05 -7.32
C ARG A 28 -12.39 -2.08 -6.49
N SER A 29 -13.23 -2.57 -5.57
CA SER A 29 -14.11 -1.72 -4.75
C SER A 29 -13.35 -0.88 -3.72
N GLN A 30 -12.10 -1.25 -3.40
CA GLN A 30 -11.26 -0.54 -2.43
C GLN A 30 -10.46 0.62 -3.04
N VAL A 31 -10.61 0.85 -4.35
CA VAL A 31 -9.87 1.88 -5.10
C VAL A 31 -10.86 2.94 -5.60
N ASP A 32 -10.59 4.21 -5.33
CA ASP A 32 -11.40 5.30 -5.86
C ASP A 32 -11.31 5.32 -7.40
N THR A 33 -12.40 5.68 -8.07
CA THR A 33 -12.43 5.78 -9.54
C THR A 33 -11.38 6.76 -10.08
N LYS A 34 -11.05 7.82 -9.35
CA LYS A 34 -10.02 8.81 -9.72
C LYS A 34 -8.59 8.26 -9.62
N ASP A 35 -8.36 7.26 -8.77
CA ASP A 35 -7.05 6.63 -8.59
C ASP A 35 -6.85 5.41 -9.50
N TYR A 36 -7.95 4.88 -10.06
CA TYR A 36 -7.89 3.66 -10.81
C TYR A 36 -7.13 3.82 -12.13
N LYS A 37 -6.08 3.01 -12.28
CA LYS A 37 -5.34 2.85 -13.52
C LYS A 37 -5.29 1.37 -13.91
N PRO A 38 -5.70 0.99 -15.13
CA PRO A 38 -5.68 -0.41 -15.58
C PRO A 38 -4.30 -1.08 -15.50
N GLU A 39 -3.23 -0.32 -15.74
CA GLU A 39 -1.84 -0.79 -15.69
C GLU A 39 -1.31 -1.00 -14.26
N GLU A 40 -2.00 -0.44 -13.26
CA GLU A 40 -1.73 -0.62 -11.82
C GLU A 40 -2.80 -1.54 -11.20
N ASP A 41 -3.39 -2.44 -12.00
CA ASP A 41 -4.45 -3.36 -11.55
C ASP A 41 -3.99 -4.82 -11.40
N PRO A 42 -3.75 -5.31 -10.17
CA PRO A 42 -3.28 -6.68 -9.94
C PRO A 42 -4.24 -7.76 -10.46
N SER A 43 -5.54 -7.48 -10.61
CA SER A 43 -6.50 -8.42 -11.18
C SER A 43 -6.40 -8.54 -12.71
N LYS A 44 -5.59 -7.68 -13.35
CA LYS A 44 -5.34 -7.66 -14.79
C LYS A 44 -3.87 -7.89 -15.14
N PHE A 45 -2.98 -7.60 -14.19
CA PHE A 45 -1.53 -7.73 -14.38
C PHE A 45 -1.05 -9.18 -14.21
N LYS A 46 -0.19 -9.64 -15.12
CA LYS A 46 0.57 -10.88 -14.99
C LYS A 46 2.05 -10.59 -15.22
N SER A 47 2.88 -10.96 -14.26
CA SER A 47 4.33 -10.83 -14.34
C SER A 47 4.89 -11.75 -15.42
N VAL A 48 5.72 -11.21 -16.30
CA VAL A 48 6.44 -11.99 -17.32
C VAL A 48 7.61 -12.74 -16.68
N LYS A 49 8.30 -12.15 -15.70
CA LYS A 49 9.49 -12.74 -15.07
C LYS A 49 9.16 -13.85 -14.07
N THR A 50 8.03 -13.73 -13.37
CA THR A 50 7.67 -14.66 -12.27
C THR A 50 6.42 -15.48 -12.55
N GLY A 51 5.63 -15.13 -13.57
CA GLY A 51 4.34 -15.76 -13.86
C GLY A 51 3.22 -15.44 -12.87
N ARG A 52 3.49 -14.68 -11.79
CA ARG A 52 2.50 -14.31 -10.77
C ARG A 52 1.43 -13.38 -11.34
N GLY A 53 0.20 -13.56 -10.85
CA GLY A 53 -0.98 -12.86 -11.34
C GLY A 53 -1.58 -13.50 -12.61
N PRO A 54 -2.74 -13.01 -13.07
CA PRO A 54 -3.58 -12.02 -12.42
C PRO A 54 -4.20 -12.53 -11.11
N LEU A 55 -4.46 -11.61 -10.18
CA LEU A 55 -5.09 -11.93 -8.89
C LEU A 55 -6.61 -11.93 -9.04
N GLY A 56 -7.21 -13.12 -9.12
CA GLY A 56 -8.67 -13.30 -9.12
C GLY A 56 -9.31 -13.08 -7.73
N SER A 57 -10.64 -13.09 -7.66
CA SER A 57 -11.40 -12.86 -6.41
C SER A 57 -11.04 -13.81 -5.26
N ASP A 58 -10.64 -15.05 -5.57
CA ASP A 58 -10.27 -16.07 -4.59
C ASP A 58 -8.76 -16.20 -4.38
N TRP A 59 -7.94 -15.26 -4.88
CA TRP A 59 -6.48 -15.34 -4.84
C TRP A 59 -5.93 -15.64 -3.43
N LYS A 60 -6.51 -15.04 -2.38
CA LYS A 60 -6.14 -15.28 -0.97
C LYS A 60 -6.38 -16.72 -0.50
N LYS A 61 -7.43 -17.38 -1.01
CA LYS A 61 -7.74 -18.78 -0.67
C LYS A 61 -6.87 -19.76 -1.45
N GLU A 62 -6.45 -19.37 -2.65
CA GLU A 62 -5.55 -20.16 -3.49
C GLU A 62 -4.09 -20.06 -3.05
N LEU A 63 -3.67 -18.92 -2.53
CA LEU A 63 -2.28 -18.62 -2.20
C LEU A 63 -1.58 -19.68 -1.32
N PRO A 64 -2.20 -20.22 -0.25
CA PRO A 64 -1.57 -21.25 0.58
C PRO A 64 -1.36 -22.59 -0.14
N LYS A 65 -2.06 -22.82 -1.26
CA LYS A 65 -1.97 -24.06 -2.05
C LYS A 65 -0.84 -24.00 -3.09
N LYS A 66 -0.30 -22.81 -3.38
CA LYS A 66 0.73 -22.59 -4.42
C LYS A 66 2.11 -22.51 -3.75
N THR A 67 2.89 -23.58 -3.84
CA THR A 67 4.24 -23.67 -3.23
C THR A 67 5.27 -22.75 -3.88
N ASP A 68 5.04 -22.36 -5.13
CA ASP A 68 5.86 -21.46 -5.94
C ASP A 68 5.47 -19.97 -5.81
N CYS A 69 4.45 -19.67 -5.00
CA CYS A 69 3.97 -18.31 -4.78
C CYS A 69 4.23 -17.88 -3.33
N PRO A 70 5.42 -17.31 -3.03
CA PRO A 70 5.72 -16.82 -1.70
C PRO A 70 4.75 -15.70 -1.33
N HIS A 71 4.43 -15.62 -0.04
CA HIS A 71 3.47 -14.67 0.47
C HIS A 71 3.88 -14.14 1.84
N MET A 72 3.45 -12.92 2.11
CA MET A 72 3.68 -12.24 3.38
C MET A 72 2.47 -11.38 3.71
N CYS A 73 2.44 -10.84 4.93
CA CYS A 73 1.47 -9.83 5.34
C CYS A 73 2.23 -8.68 6.02
N ALA A 74 1.92 -7.44 5.64
CA ALA A 74 2.47 -6.26 6.28
C ALA A 74 1.48 -5.70 7.29
N TYR A 75 1.75 -5.88 8.58
CA TYR A 75 0.94 -5.33 9.66
C TYR A 75 1.38 -3.89 9.97
N LYS A 76 0.76 -2.90 9.31
CA LYS A 76 1.06 -1.48 9.53
C LYS A 76 0.17 -0.91 10.63
N LEU A 77 0.74 -0.66 11.80
CA LEU A 77 0.06 0.02 12.89
C LEU A 77 0.16 1.54 12.69
N VAL A 78 -0.97 2.19 12.41
CA VAL A 78 -1.02 3.64 12.17
C VAL A 78 -1.65 4.34 13.38
N THR A 79 -0.87 5.21 14.01
CA THR A 79 -1.33 6.06 15.11
C THR A 79 -1.35 7.51 14.64
N VAL A 80 -2.51 8.16 14.69
CA VAL A 80 -2.67 9.57 14.35
C VAL A 80 -3.03 10.33 15.62
N LYS A 81 -2.40 11.49 15.82
CA LYS A 81 -2.70 12.39 16.93
C LYS A 81 -2.78 13.82 16.44
N PHE A 82 -3.95 14.44 16.53
CA PHE A 82 -4.18 15.82 16.12
C PHE A 82 -4.99 16.58 17.18
N LYS A 83 -4.29 17.25 18.10
CA LYS A 83 -4.92 17.91 19.26
C LYS A 83 -5.32 19.35 18.92
N TRP A 84 -6.48 19.51 18.28
CA TRP A 84 -7.08 20.82 18.02
C TRP A 84 -8.57 20.80 18.39
N TRP A 85 -8.97 21.73 19.27
CA TRP A 85 -10.37 21.89 19.67
C TRP A 85 -11.31 22.08 18.47
N GLY A 86 -12.36 21.25 18.40
CA GLY A 86 -13.37 21.29 17.33
C GLY A 86 -12.95 20.60 16.02
N LEU A 87 -11.67 20.20 15.85
CA LEU A 87 -11.17 19.59 14.61
C LEU A 87 -10.54 18.20 14.79
N GLN A 88 -10.19 17.81 16.02
CA GLN A 88 -9.49 16.56 16.31
C GLN A 88 -10.05 15.34 15.55
N ASN A 89 -11.29 14.93 15.85
CA ASN A 89 -11.85 13.71 15.26
C ASN A 89 -11.95 13.77 13.73
N LYS A 90 -12.30 14.94 13.17
CA LYS A 90 -12.43 15.12 11.72
C LYS A 90 -11.08 14.92 11.03
N VAL A 91 -10.03 15.54 11.55
CA VAL A 91 -8.69 15.48 10.96
C VAL A 91 -8.04 14.11 11.18
N GLU A 92 -8.19 13.51 12.37
CA GLU A 92 -7.65 12.17 12.66
C GLU A 92 -8.28 11.11 11.73
N ASN A 93 -9.61 11.15 11.55
CA ASN A 93 -10.30 10.26 10.61
C ASN A 93 -9.91 10.51 9.15
N PHE A 94 -9.76 11.78 8.75
CA PHE A 94 -9.31 12.14 7.41
C PHE A 94 -7.92 11.56 7.11
N ILE A 95 -6.96 11.71 8.02
CA ILE A 95 -5.60 11.17 7.85
C ILE A 95 -5.65 9.64 7.75
N GLN A 96 -6.40 8.96 8.61
CA GLN A 96 -6.55 7.49 8.54
C GLN A 96 -7.13 7.03 7.19
N LYS A 97 -8.10 7.76 6.62
CA LYS A 97 -8.62 7.49 5.26
C LYS A 97 -7.54 7.67 4.20
N GLN A 98 -6.73 8.74 4.26
CA GLN A 98 -5.66 8.98 3.29
C GLN A 98 -4.54 7.92 3.40
N GLU A 99 -4.16 7.50 4.61
CA GLU A 99 -3.20 6.41 4.82
C GLU A 99 -3.71 5.09 4.23
N LYS A 100 -4.99 4.75 4.45
CA LYS A 100 -5.62 3.59 3.80
C LYS A 100 -5.55 3.69 2.28
N ARG A 101 -5.92 4.84 1.71
CA ARG A 101 -5.85 5.10 0.26
C ARG A 101 -4.43 4.94 -0.28
N LEU A 102 -3.45 5.53 0.40
CA LEU A 102 -2.03 5.44 0.07
C LEU A 102 -1.56 3.99 0.06
N PHE A 103 -1.82 3.24 1.13
CA PHE A 103 -1.42 1.83 1.19
C PHE A 103 -2.10 0.97 0.13
N THR A 104 -3.39 1.20 -0.17
CA THR A 104 -4.08 0.47 -1.24
C THR A 104 -3.39 0.69 -2.59
N ASN A 105 -3.20 1.96 -2.98
CA ASN A 105 -2.62 2.30 -4.27
C ASN A 105 -1.15 1.87 -4.36
N PHE A 106 -0.37 2.08 -3.30
CA PHE A 106 1.04 1.71 -3.24
C PHE A 106 1.24 0.20 -3.42
N HIS A 107 0.51 -0.66 -2.71
CA HIS A 107 0.73 -2.11 -2.82
C HIS A 107 0.21 -2.69 -4.14
N ARG A 108 -0.79 -2.05 -4.76
CA ARG A 108 -1.21 -2.38 -6.13
C ARG A 108 -0.10 -2.09 -7.15
N GLN A 109 0.48 -0.90 -7.09
CA GLN A 109 1.64 -0.52 -7.91
C GLN A 109 2.83 -1.44 -7.66
N LEU A 110 3.16 -1.70 -6.40
CA LEU A 110 4.26 -2.58 -6.01
C LEU A 110 4.13 -3.97 -6.65
N PHE A 111 2.92 -4.56 -6.64
CA PHE A 111 2.68 -5.84 -7.30
C PHE A 111 2.79 -5.74 -8.83
N CYS A 112 2.14 -4.75 -9.45
CA CYS A 112 2.17 -4.57 -10.90
C CYS A 112 3.55 -4.16 -11.45
N TRP A 113 4.46 -3.69 -10.59
CA TRP A 113 5.82 -3.36 -10.95
C TRP A 113 6.84 -4.45 -10.61
N ILE A 114 6.40 -5.65 -10.21
CA ILE A 114 7.30 -6.74 -9.83
C ILE A 114 8.39 -7.01 -10.87
N ASP A 115 8.06 -6.97 -12.17
CA ASP A 115 9.05 -7.21 -13.23
C ASP A 115 10.16 -6.13 -13.28
N LYS A 116 9.90 -4.94 -12.73
CA LYS A 116 10.86 -3.83 -12.66
C LYS A 116 11.82 -3.95 -11.48
N TRP A 117 11.42 -4.59 -10.38
CA TRP A 117 12.21 -4.61 -9.15
C TRP A 117 12.65 -5.99 -8.66
N ILE A 118 12.06 -7.09 -9.14
CA ILE A 118 12.31 -8.44 -8.59
C ILE A 118 13.76 -8.94 -8.74
N GLU A 119 14.50 -8.41 -9.72
CA GLU A 119 15.91 -8.76 -9.97
C GLU A 119 16.89 -7.72 -9.41
N LEU A 120 16.40 -6.65 -8.77
CA LEU A 120 17.28 -5.64 -8.19
C LEU A 120 17.96 -6.19 -6.94
N THR A 121 19.26 -5.92 -6.83
CA THR A 121 20.00 -6.16 -5.59
C THR A 121 19.81 -4.99 -4.63
N MET A 122 20.13 -5.18 -3.35
CA MET A 122 20.11 -4.08 -2.37
C MET A 122 21.11 -2.96 -2.72
N GLU A 123 22.19 -3.28 -3.44
CA GLU A 123 23.13 -2.28 -3.94
C GLU A 123 22.50 -1.40 -5.03
N ASP A 124 21.75 -2.02 -5.95
CA ASP A 124 20.99 -1.28 -6.98
C ASP A 124 19.95 -0.35 -6.35
N ILE A 125 19.24 -0.83 -5.32
CA ILE A 125 18.27 -0.01 -4.58
C ILE A 125 18.94 1.22 -3.96
N ARG A 126 20.09 1.06 -3.27
CA ARG A 126 20.81 2.19 -2.66
C ARG A 126 21.26 3.23 -3.68
N ARG A 127 21.75 2.78 -4.84
CA ARG A 127 22.12 3.68 -5.94
C ARG A 127 20.89 4.43 -6.47
N MET A 128 19.79 3.72 -6.69
CA MET A 128 18.53 4.33 -7.12
C MET A 128 17.98 5.33 -6.09
N GLU A 129 18.11 5.06 -4.78
CA GLU A 129 17.70 6.00 -3.72
C GLU A 129 18.49 7.31 -3.79
N ASP A 130 19.80 7.25 -4.04
CA ASP A 130 20.65 8.44 -4.16
C ASP A 130 20.35 9.24 -5.43
N ASP A 131 20.09 8.58 -6.56
CA ASP A 131 19.69 9.23 -7.81
C ASP A 131 18.29 9.86 -7.69
N THR A 132 17.33 9.09 -7.15
CA THR A 132 15.95 9.55 -6.90
C THR A 132 15.94 10.76 -5.97
N ARG A 133 16.83 10.82 -4.96
CA ARG A 133 16.93 11.99 -4.07
C ARG A 133 17.24 13.27 -4.85
N LYS A 134 18.21 13.23 -5.76
CA LYS A 134 18.59 14.38 -6.60
C LYS A 134 17.46 14.77 -7.54
N GLU A 135 16.85 13.79 -8.19
CA GLU A 135 15.72 14.03 -9.10
C GLU A 135 14.53 14.68 -8.37
N LEU A 136 14.16 14.18 -7.19
CA LEU A 136 13.08 14.76 -6.39
C LEU A 136 13.37 16.21 -5.97
N ASP A 137 14.62 16.53 -5.61
CA ASP A 137 15.02 17.89 -5.28
C ASP A 137 14.89 18.84 -6.48
N GLU A 138 15.28 18.38 -7.67
CA GLU A 138 15.13 19.15 -8.90
C GLU A 138 13.67 19.33 -9.32
N MET A 139 12.90 18.24 -9.33
CA MET A 139 11.49 18.24 -9.73
C MET A 139 10.66 19.13 -8.79
N ARG A 140 10.97 19.16 -7.50
CA ARG A 140 10.28 20.03 -6.54
C ARG A 140 10.41 21.52 -6.88
N VAL A 141 11.49 21.92 -7.52
CA VAL A 141 11.75 23.32 -7.91
C VAL A 141 11.23 23.61 -9.31
N LYS A 142 11.36 22.66 -10.24
CA LYS A 142 11.17 22.89 -11.68
C LYS A 142 9.80 22.44 -12.21
N ASP A 143 9.21 21.39 -11.63
CA ASP A 143 8.03 20.75 -12.20
C ASP A 143 6.72 21.36 -11.67
N PRO A 144 5.63 21.29 -12.46
CA PRO A 144 4.31 21.61 -11.96
C PRO A 144 3.84 20.58 -10.92
N VAL A 145 2.85 20.98 -10.12
CA VAL A 145 2.18 20.08 -9.16
C VAL A 145 1.62 18.86 -9.88
N LYS A 146 1.89 17.67 -9.34
CA LYS A 146 1.49 16.37 -9.91
C LYS A 146 1.23 15.35 -8.82
N GLY A 147 0.59 14.24 -9.19
CA GLY A 147 0.27 13.13 -8.28
C GLY A 147 -1.15 13.22 -7.71
N MET A 148 -1.36 12.60 -6.55
CA MET A 148 -2.67 12.54 -5.92
C MET A 148 -3.05 13.89 -5.30
N VAL A 149 -4.28 14.33 -5.58
CA VAL A 149 -4.92 15.41 -4.84
C VAL A 149 -5.72 14.81 -3.69
N ALA A 150 -5.67 15.45 -2.52
CA ALA A 150 -6.50 15.07 -1.39
C ALA A 150 -7.98 15.11 -1.82
N LEU A 151 -8.74 14.08 -1.48
CA LEU A 151 -10.18 14.10 -1.71
C LEU A 151 -10.80 15.05 -0.68
N GLU A 152 -11.45 16.10 -1.14
CA GLU A 152 -12.38 16.86 -0.31
C GLU A 152 -13.58 15.94 -0.03
N ASP A 153 -13.77 15.57 1.24
CA ASP A 153 -15.00 14.91 1.72
C ASP A 153 -16.20 15.85 1.55
#